data_AF-A0A3B9MF69-F1
#
_entry.id   AF-A0A3B9MF69-F1
#
_cell.length_a   1.000
_cell.length_b   1.000
_cell.length_c   1.000
_cell.angle_alpha   90.00
_cell.angle_beta   90.00
_cell.angle_gamma   90.00
#
_symmetry.space_group_name_H-M   'P 1'
#
loop_
_entity.id
_entity.type
_entity.pdbx_description
1 polymer ?
#
loop_
_entity_poly.entity_id
_entity_poly.type
_entity_poly.pdbx_seq_one_letter_code
_entity_poly.pdbx_strand_id
1 'polypeptide(L)' 'ILVRTSAGELKALSAVCTHLECIVQYRPDTKQIWCACHNGQYNLSGKNIGGPPPRPLEEFKVNTRGDDIVVTRS' A
#
# COMPACT_ATOMS: atom_id res chain seq x y z
N ILE A 1 -5.08 -2.57 1.54
CA ILE A 1 -4.24 -2.37 2.76
C ILE A 1 -4.37 -0.92 3.20
N LEU A 2 -4.55 -0.67 4.50
CA LEU A 2 -4.61 0.68 5.08
C LEU A 2 -3.29 0.92 5.84
N VAL A 3 -2.60 2.00 5.53
CA VAL A 3 -1.32 2.36 6.17
C VAL A 3 -1.36 3.80 6.66
N ARG A 4 -0.59 4.08 7.72
CA ARG A 4 -0.32 5.44 8.18
C ARG A 4 1.06 5.87 7.69
N THR A 5 1.13 6.97 6.96
CA THR A 5 2.40 7.53 6.47
C THR A 5 3.20 8.15 7.62
N SER A 6 4.47 8.47 7.37
CA SER A 6 5.31 9.19 8.33
C SER A 6 4.78 10.59 8.67
N ALA A 7 3.97 11.19 7.79
CA ALA A 7 3.30 12.47 8.04
C ALA A 7 1.99 12.32 8.83
N GLY A 8 1.61 11.09 9.21
CA GLY A 8 0.38 10.82 9.96
C GLY A 8 -0.88 10.61 9.10
N GLU A 9 -0.80 10.81 7.79
CA GLU A 9 -1.88 10.60 6.83
C GLU A 9 -2.27 9.12 6.71
N LEU A 10 -3.56 8.83 6.58
CA LEU A 10 -4.04 7.50 6.22
C LEU A 10 -4.08 7.34 4.70
N LYS A 11 -3.44 6.28 4.20
CA LYS A 11 -3.49 5.86 2.79
C LYS A 11 -4.16 4.51 2.67
N ALA A 12 -5.11 4.38 1.76
CA ALA A 12 -5.68 3.10 1.36
C ALA A 12 -5.16 2.73 -0.03
N LEU A 13 -4.54 1.57 -0.13
CA LEU A 13 -3.93 1.06 -1.35
C LEU A 13 -4.46 -0.33 -1.65
N SER A 14 -4.47 -0.75 -2.92
CA SER A 14 -4.71 -2.15 -3.28
C SER A 14 -3.67 -3.02 -2.59
N ALA A 15 -4.14 -4.11 -1.99
CA ALA A 15 -3.24 -5.11 -1.41
C ALA A 15 -2.69 -6.08 -2.48
N VAL A 16 -3.13 -5.95 -3.73
CA VAL A 16 -2.71 -6.82 -4.83
C VAL A 16 -1.41 -6.30 -5.42
N CYS A 17 -0.36 -7.10 -5.33
CA CYS A 17 0.93 -6.82 -5.93
C CYS A 17 0.78 -6.70 -7.45
N THR A 18 1.34 -5.64 -8.02
CA THR A 18 1.25 -5.34 -9.46
C THR A 18 2.15 -6.18 -10.34
N HIS A 19 2.93 -7.11 -9.75
CA HIS A 19 3.71 -8.10 -10.49
C HIS A 19 2.85 -9.28 -10.96
N LEU A 20 2.45 -10.15 -10.03
CA LEU A 20 1.68 -11.39 -10.28
C LEU A 20 0.64 -11.63 -9.17
N GLU A 21 0.02 -10.54 -8.70
CA GLU A 21 -1.21 -10.55 -7.89
C GLU A 21 -1.14 -11.19 -6.49
N CYS A 22 0.06 -11.52 -5.99
CA CYS A 22 0.25 -11.84 -4.57
C CYS A 22 -0.24 -10.71 -3.64
N ILE A 23 -0.65 -11.05 -2.43
CA ILE A 23 -1.02 -10.06 -1.41
C ILE A 23 0.23 -9.46 -0.76
N VAL A 24 0.33 -8.13 -0.76
CA VAL A 24 1.43 -7.38 -0.12
C VAL A 24 1.19 -7.19 1.38
N GLN A 25 2.28 -6.95 2.11
CA GLN A 25 2.31 -6.79 3.56
C GLN A 25 3.04 -5.50 3.95
N TYR A 26 2.68 -4.89 5.08
CA TYR A 26 3.50 -3.82 5.67
C TYR A 26 4.65 -4.42 6.47
N ARG A 27 5.87 -3.96 6.24
CA ARG A 27 7.09 -4.32 6.96
C ARG A 27 7.50 -3.20 7.93
N PRO A 28 7.40 -3.42 9.26
CA PRO A 28 7.68 -2.38 10.25
C PRO A 28 9.17 -1.99 10.33
N ASP A 29 10.05 -2.95 10.09
CA ASP A 29 11.51 -2.80 10.15
C ASP A 29 12.04 -1.85 9.07
N THR A 30 11.48 -1.91 7.87
CA THR A 30 11.86 -1.05 6.75
C THR A 30 10.86 0.07 6.47
N LYS A 31 9.71 0.09 7.15
CA LYS A 31 8.59 1.02 6.95
C LYS A 31 8.11 1.06 5.49
N GLN A 32 7.95 -0.11 4.89
CA GLN A 32 7.58 -0.29 3.49
C GLN A 32 6.43 -1.27 3.32
N ILE A 33 5.79 -1.23 2.16
CA ILE A 33 4.89 -2.28 1.70
C ILE A 33 5.71 -3.26 0.85
N TRP A 34 5.60 -4.54 1.11
CA TRP A 34 6.48 -5.58 0.56
C TRP A 34 5.69 -6.81 0.11
N CYS A 35 6.13 -7.43 -0.97
CA CYS A 35 5.57 -8.66 -1.50
C CYS A 35 6.53 -9.82 -1.27
N ALA A 36 6.07 -10.84 -0.53
CA ALA A 36 6.88 -12.00 -0.16
C ALA A 36 7.26 -12.92 -1.33
N CYS A 37 6.48 -12.91 -2.41
CA CYS A 37 6.67 -13.84 -3.52
C CYS A 37 7.99 -13.61 -4.26
N HIS A 38 8.33 -12.35 -4.55
CA HIS A 38 9.49 -12.00 -5.39
C HIS A 38 10.20 -10.73 -4.90
N ASN A 39 10.11 -10.42 -3.61
CA ASN A 39 10.73 -9.25 -2.99
C ASN A 39 10.33 -7.90 -3.62
N GLY A 40 9.10 -7.78 -4.11
CA GLY A 40 8.56 -6.51 -4.58
C GLY A 40 8.46 -5.51 -3.43
N GLN A 41 8.85 -4.26 -3.66
CA GLN A 41 8.88 -3.21 -2.65
C GLN A 41 8.13 -1.98 -3.13
N TYR A 42 7.31 -1.43 -2.25
CA TYR A 42 6.59 -0.19 -2.42
C TYR A 42 6.81 0.70 -1.19
N ASN A 43 6.86 2.01 -1.39
CA ASN A 43 6.81 2.95 -0.28
C ASN A 43 5.38 3.08 0.28
N LEU A 44 5.19 3.88 1.33
CA LEU A 44 3.88 4.10 1.95
C LEU A 44 2.88 4.89 1.09
N SER A 45 3.32 5.49 -0.02
CA SER A 45 2.43 6.08 -1.03
C SER A 45 2.03 5.07 -2.11
N GLY A 46 2.43 3.79 -1.99
CA GLY A 46 2.15 2.75 -2.97
C GLY A 46 3.04 2.78 -4.22
N LYS A 47 4.01 3.71 -4.31
CA LYS A 47 4.99 3.76 -5.41
C LYS A 47 5.92 2.58 -5.30
N ASN A 48 6.10 1.83 -6.39
CA ASN A 48 7.10 0.77 -6.48
C ASN A 48 8.51 1.38 -6.39
N ILE A 49 9.36 0.82 -5.52
CA ILE A 49 10.71 1.32 -5.23
C ILE A 49 11.80 0.23 -5.30
N GLY A 50 11.40 -1.02 -5.52
CA GLY A 50 12.35 -2.13 -5.66
C GLY A 50 11.67 -3.44 -6.04
N GLY A 51 12.47 -4.38 -6.55
CA GLY A 51 12.00 -5.68 -7.03
C GLY A 51 11.29 -5.61 -8.39
N PRO A 52 10.57 -6.67 -8.78
CA PRO A 52 9.95 -6.78 -10.10
C PRO A 52 8.65 -5.99 -10.36
N PRO A 53 7.86 -5.48 -9.38
CA PRO A 53 6.58 -4.84 -9.71
C PRO A 53 6.75 -3.64 -10.66
N PRO A 54 6.05 -3.62 -11.82
CA PRO A 54 6.30 -2.65 -12.89
C PRO A 54 5.64 -1.29 -12.65
N ARG A 55 4.69 -1.21 -11.70
CA ARG A 55 3.86 -0.01 -11.47
C ARG A 55 3.42 0.13 -10.01
N PRO A 56 3.01 1.34 -9.57
CA PRO A 56 2.46 1.57 -8.24
C PRO A 56 1.20 0.75 -7.94
N LEU A 57 0.91 0.55 -6.65
CA LEU A 57 -0.37 0.06 -6.17
C LEU A 57 -1.48 1.06 -6.51
N GLU A 58 -2.69 0.56 -6.80
CA GLU A 58 -3.88 1.41 -6.96
C GLU A 58 -4.20 2.11 -5.63
N GLU A 59 -4.44 3.42 -5.65
CA GLU A 59 -4.84 4.20 -4.49
C GLU A 59 -6.36 4.34 -4.44
N PHE A 60 -6.91 4.27 -3.23
CA PHE A 60 -8.33 4.50 -2.96
C PHE A 60 -8.50 5.77 -2.14
N LYS A 61 -9.67 6.42 -2.30
CA LYS A 61 -10.03 7.59 -1.51
C LYS A 61 -10.32 7.17 -0.07
N VAL A 62 -9.75 7.88 0.89
CA VAL A 62 -9.99 7.68 2.32
C VAL A 62 -10.77 8.87 2.86
N ASN A 63 -11.88 8.60 3.54
CA ASN A 63 -12.64 9.58 4.29
C ASN A 63 -12.86 9.08 5.71
N THR A 64 -12.60 9.92 6.72
CA THR A 64 -12.90 9.63 8.12
C THR A 64 -14.23 10.23 8.51
N ARG A 65 -15.12 9.43 9.11
CA ARG A 65 -16.45 9.86 9.56
C ARG A 65 -16.65 9.41 11.01
N GLY A 66 -16.39 10.30 11.97
CA GLY A 66 -16.33 9.89 13.38
C GLY A 66 -15.23 8.85 13.57
N ASP A 67 -15.59 7.70 14.13
CA ASP A 67 -14.67 6.57 14.36
C ASP A 67 -14.49 5.68 13.13
N ASP A 68 -15.30 5.88 12.08
CA ASP A 68 -15.25 5.06 10.86
C ASP A 68 -14.23 5.58 9.85
N ILE A 69 -13.52 4.64 9.22
CA ILE A 69 -12.68 4.88 8.04
C ILE A 69 -13.41 4.31 6.83
N VAL A 70 -13.88 5.19 5.95
CA VAL A 70 -14.57 4.82 4.71
C VAL A 70 -13.59 4.89 3.55
N VAL A 71 -13.43 3.77 2.85
CA VAL A 71 -12.59 3.64 1.65
C VAL A 71 -13.48 3.48 0.42
N THR A 72 -13.28 4.31 -0.59
CA THR A 72 -14.06 4.25 -1.84
C THR A 72 -13.15 4.16 -3.06
N ARG A 73 -13.62 3.49 -4.12
CA ARG A 73 -13.00 3.61 -5.45
C ARG A 73 -13.16 5.04 -5.97
N SER A 74 -12.17 5.48 -6.75
CA SER A 74 -12.09 6.80 -7.34
C SER A 74 -13.26 7.11 -8.25
#